data_AF-A0A8J5BKS5-F1
#
_entry.id   AF-A0A8J5BKS5-F1
#
_cell.length_a   1.000
_cell.length_b   1.000
_cell.length_c   1.000
_cell.angle_alpha   90.00
_cell.angle_beta   90.00
_cell.angle_gamma   90.00
#
_symmetry.space_group_name_H-M   'P 1'
#
loop_
_entity.id
_entity.type
_entity.pdbx_description
1 polymer ?
#
loop_
_entity_poly.entity_id
_entity_poly.type
_entity_poly.pdbx_seq_one_letter_code
_entity_poly.pdbx_strand_id
1 'polypeptide(L)'
;MGNQSSKGIKVTSQDKAILDLKLQRDKLKQYKKKIQVVLDSEVQLAKDALKKGDKKRALLALRKKKYQEGMLTKTDEQLETLENLTQSIEFALVQKDVVYGLEQGNKVLKEINQEISLDRVERLRDETEEGIAYQEEVSAMLMSNISNADEEDVQAELERLEAEEQAKLPQKQHAFPEVPKDKIEEPVDLPAVPQGIPEDKQPEKMERLLA
;
A
#
# COMPACT_ATOMS: atom_id res chain seq x y z
N MET A 1 -16.27 -41.36 -11.41
CA MET A 1 -15.09 -41.06 -12.24
C MET A 1 -15.28 -39.69 -12.86
N GLY A 2 -14.43 -38.74 -12.46
CA GLY A 2 -14.57 -37.32 -12.79
C GLY A 2 -14.09 -37.00 -14.20
N ASN A 3 -14.88 -36.19 -14.91
CA ASN A 3 -14.43 -35.46 -16.08
C ASN A 3 -14.87 -33.99 -15.91
N GLN A 4 -14.21 -33.28 -15.01
CA GLN A 4 -14.24 -31.82 -15.04
C GLN A 4 -13.31 -31.38 -16.15
N SER A 5 -13.90 -31.30 -17.34
CA SER A 5 -13.33 -30.69 -18.53
C SER A 5 -12.68 -29.35 -18.15
N SER A 6 -11.37 -29.26 -18.40
CA SER A 6 -10.56 -28.06 -18.28
C SER A 6 -11.27 -26.89 -18.97
N LYS A 7 -11.87 -25.98 -18.19
CA LYS A 7 -12.24 -24.65 -18.67
C LYS A 7 -10.98 -24.04 -19.28
N GLY A 8 -10.93 -23.99 -20.62
CA GLY A 8 -9.75 -23.55 -21.36
C GLY A 8 -9.26 -22.21 -20.82
N ILE A 9 -7.96 -22.16 -20.51
CA ILE A 9 -7.27 -20.92 -20.14
C ILE A 9 -7.55 -19.92 -21.26
N LYS A 10 -8.32 -18.88 -20.94
CA LYS A 10 -8.65 -17.83 -21.91
C LYS A 10 -7.38 -17.01 -22.09
N VAL A 11 -6.73 -17.17 -23.24
CA VAL A 11 -5.56 -16.38 -23.63
C VAL A 11 -5.93 -14.91 -23.55
N THR A 12 -5.30 -14.20 -22.63
CA THR A 12 -5.57 -12.78 -22.39
C THR A 12 -4.87 -11.92 -23.45
N SER A 13 -5.25 -10.64 -23.56
CA SER A 13 -4.55 -9.71 -24.47
C SER A 13 -3.08 -9.53 -24.09
N GLN A 14 -2.77 -9.64 -22.79
CA GLN A 14 -1.43 -9.61 -22.24
C GLN A 14 -0.61 -10.81 -22.72
N ASP A 15 -1.18 -12.02 -22.68
CA ASP A 15 -0.49 -13.23 -23.14
C ASP A 15 -0.13 -13.16 -24.63
N LYS A 16 -1.02 -12.58 -25.45
CA LYS A 16 -0.75 -12.34 -26.88
C LYS A 16 0.39 -11.36 -27.09
N ALA A 17 0.42 -10.26 -26.34
CA ALA A 17 1.49 -9.27 -26.43
C ALA A 17 2.85 -9.86 -26.03
N ILE A 18 2.90 -10.68 -24.97
CA ILE A 18 4.12 -11.38 -24.53
C ILE A 18 4.58 -12.37 -25.61
N LEU A 19 3.63 -13.11 -26.21
CA LEU A 19 3.94 -14.02 -27.32
C LEU A 19 4.54 -13.27 -28.51
N ASP A 20 3.94 -12.14 -28.91
CA ASP A 20 4.43 -11.34 -30.02
C ASP A 20 5.85 -10.81 -29.78
N LEU A 21 6.16 -10.35 -28.56
CA LEU A 21 7.51 -9.95 -28.16
C LEU A 21 8.51 -11.13 -28.25
N LYS A 22 8.12 -12.30 -27.76
CA LYS A 22 8.96 -13.52 -27.83
C LYS A 22 9.19 -13.95 -29.28
N LEU A 23 8.18 -13.87 -30.14
CA LEU A 23 8.30 -14.14 -31.57
C LEU A 23 9.22 -13.14 -32.28
N GLN A 24 9.14 -11.85 -31.93
CA GLN A 24 10.05 -10.83 -32.47
C GLN A 24 11.50 -11.09 -32.06
N ARG A 25 11.74 -11.42 -30.77
CA ARG A 25 13.06 -11.83 -30.28
C ARG A 25 13.61 -13.01 -31.07
N ASP A 26 12.81 -14.04 -31.29
CA ASP A 26 13.25 -15.24 -32.01
C ASP A 26 13.52 -14.94 -33.50
N LYS A 27 12.73 -14.07 -34.12
CA LYS A 27 13.01 -13.56 -35.48
C LYS A 27 14.33 -12.79 -35.55
N LEU A 28 14.64 -11.93 -34.56
CA LEU A 28 15.93 -11.24 -34.49
C LEU A 28 17.09 -12.22 -34.30
N LYS A 29 16.93 -13.26 -33.48
CA LYS A 29 17.95 -14.33 -33.35
C LYS A 29 18.20 -15.06 -34.67
N GLN A 30 17.14 -15.34 -35.44
CA GLN A 30 17.29 -15.92 -36.78
C GLN A 30 17.97 -14.95 -37.74
N TYR A 31 17.63 -13.66 -37.69
CA TYR A 31 18.23 -12.63 -38.52
C TYR A 31 19.72 -12.45 -38.21
N LYS A 32 20.11 -12.43 -36.93
CA LYS A 32 21.50 -12.46 -36.46
C LYS A 32 22.29 -13.61 -37.08
N LYS A 33 21.76 -14.84 -37.04
CA LYS A 33 22.39 -16.02 -37.65
C LYS A 33 22.57 -15.85 -39.16
N LYS A 34 21.59 -15.28 -39.87
CA LYS A 34 21.70 -15.00 -41.30
C LYS A 34 22.80 -13.99 -41.60
N ILE A 35 22.90 -12.90 -40.85
CA ILE A 35 23.97 -11.90 -41.00
C ILE A 35 25.33 -12.55 -40.77
N GLN A 36 25.48 -13.41 -39.77
CA GLN A 36 26.74 -14.09 -39.50
C GLN A 36 27.22 -14.95 -40.69
N VAL A 37 26.32 -15.72 -41.31
CA VAL A 37 26.63 -16.52 -42.51
C VAL A 37 27.08 -15.62 -43.67
N VAL A 38 26.42 -14.49 -43.87
CA VAL A 38 26.81 -13.51 -44.91
C VAL A 38 28.18 -12.91 -44.60
N LEU A 39 28.45 -12.57 -43.35
CA LEU A 39 29.73 -12.02 -42.91
C LEU A 39 30.88 -13.00 -43.15
N ASP A 40 30.69 -14.28 -42.81
CA ASP A 40 31.67 -15.33 -43.06
C ASP A 40 31.91 -15.50 -44.57
N SER A 41 30.84 -15.45 -45.38
CA SER A 41 30.95 -15.48 -46.84
C SER A 41 31.73 -14.29 -47.41
N GLU A 42 31.53 -13.08 -46.87
CA GLU A 42 32.24 -11.87 -47.31
C GLU A 42 33.73 -11.92 -46.93
N VAL A 43 34.06 -12.52 -45.79
CA VAL A 43 35.46 -12.79 -45.39
C VAL A 43 36.12 -13.76 -46.37
N GLN A 44 35.44 -14.85 -46.75
CA GLN A 44 36.00 -15.79 -47.74
C GLN A 44 36.16 -15.13 -49.10
N LEU A 45 35.15 -14.36 -49.55
CA LEU A 45 35.22 -13.63 -50.81
C LEU A 45 36.40 -12.63 -50.83
N ALA A 46 36.65 -11.94 -49.71
CA ALA A 46 37.80 -11.05 -49.56
C ALA A 46 39.12 -11.81 -49.66
N LYS A 47 39.26 -12.96 -48.98
CA LYS A 47 40.45 -13.82 -49.05
C LYS A 47 40.70 -14.34 -50.46
N ASP A 48 39.66 -14.77 -51.16
CA ASP A 48 39.78 -15.29 -52.53
C ASP A 48 40.11 -14.19 -53.54
N ALA A 49 39.57 -12.98 -53.37
CA ALA A 49 39.92 -11.83 -54.19
C ALA A 49 41.40 -11.42 -53.98
N LEU A 50 41.92 -11.51 -52.76
CA LEU A 50 43.33 -11.27 -52.47
C LEU A 50 44.25 -12.29 -53.13
N LYS A 51 43.89 -13.60 -53.09
CA LYS A 51 44.64 -14.66 -53.79
C LYS A 51 44.72 -14.44 -55.30
N LYS A 52 43.67 -13.86 -55.89
CA LYS A 52 43.60 -13.53 -57.32
C LYS A 52 44.27 -12.20 -57.70
N GLY A 53 44.80 -11.44 -56.72
CA GLY A 53 45.41 -10.14 -56.95
C GLY A 53 44.41 -8.97 -57.15
N ASP A 54 43.11 -9.23 -57.04
CA ASP A 54 42.05 -8.25 -57.31
C ASP A 54 41.76 -7.35 -56.10
N LYS A 55 42.66 -6.37 -55.86
CA LYS A 55 42.58 -5.45 -54.72
C LYS A 55 41.26 -4.65 -54.66
N LYS A 56 40.71 -4.24 -55.80
CA LYS A 56 39.43 -3.49 -55.86
C LYS A 56 38.25 -4.31 -55.33
N ARG A 57 38.21 -5.61 -55.68
CA ARG A 57 37.15 -6.53 -55.25
C ARG A 57 37.28 -6.88 -53.77
N ALA A 58 38.52 -7.07 -53.29
CA ALA A 58 38.80 -7.27 -51.88
C ALA A 58 38.34 -6.07 -51.01
N LEU A 59 38.64 -4.83 -51.44
CA LEU A 59 38.19 -3.62 -50.74
C LEU A 59 36.67 -3.50 -50.69
N LEU A 60 35.96 -3.85 -51.77
CA LEU A 60 34.49 -3.85 -51.79
C LEU A 60 33.92 -4.87 -50.80
N ALA A 61 34.47 -6.10 -50.76
CA ALA A 61 34.06 -7.12 -49.82
C ALA A 61 34.27 -6.70 -48.35
N LEU A 62 35.40 -6.05 -48.05
CA LEU A 62 35.67 -5.52 -46.70
C LEU A 62 34.74 -4.38 -46.30
N ARG A 63 34.33 -3.51 -47.24
CA ARG A 63 33.33 -2.47 -46.97
C ARG A 63 31.97 -3.06 -46.64
N LYS A 64 31.55 -4.08 -47.39
CA LYS A 64 30.31 -4.81 -47.10
C LYS A 64 30.37 -5.50 -45.74
N LYS A 65 31.51 -6.13 -45.41
CA LYS A 65 31.74 -6.73 -44.09
C LYS A 65 31.53 -5.72 -42.98
N LYS A 66 32.09 -4.52 -43.12
CA LYS A 66 31.95 -3.47 -42.11
C LYS A 66 30.51 -3.00 -41.94
N TYR A 67 29.75 -2.94 -43.03
CA TYR A 67 28.32 -2.61 -42.97
C TYR A 67 27.52 -3.71 -42.26
N GLN A 68 27.79 -4.99 -42.56
CA GLN A 68 27.14 -6.12 -41.90
C GLN A 68 27.47 -6.20 -40.40
N GLU A 69 28.72 -5.91 -40.02
CA GLU A 69 29.10 -5.77 -38.60
C GLU A 69 28.28 -4.70 -37.90
N GLY A 70 28.08 -3.53 -38.52
CA GLY A 70 27.24 -2.48 -37.96
C GLY A 70 25.77 -2.89 -37.81
N MET A 71 25.24 -3.66 -38.77
CA MET A 71 23.89 -4.24 -38.68
C MET A 71 23.79 -5.28 -37.56
N LEU A 72 24.85 -6.09 -37.37
CA LEU A 72 24.94 -7.08 -36.31
C LEU A 72 24.91 -6.41 -34.93
N THR A 73 25.71 -5.36 -34.73
CA THR A 73 25.72 -4.59 -33.47
C THR A 73 24.35 -4.00 -33.15
N LYS A 74 23.70 -3.35 -34.12
CA LYS A 74 22.34 -2.82 -33.92
C LYS A 74 21.31 -3.91 -33.62
N THR A 75 21.43 -5.07 -34.25
CA THR A 75 20.55 -6.22 -34.00
C THR A 75 20.76 -6.75 -32.58
N ASP A 76 22.00 -6.77 -32.09
CA ASP A 76 22.34 -7.20 -30.74
C ASP A 76 21.79 -6.23 -29.68
N GLU A 77 21.92 -4.92 -29.88
CA GLU A 77 21.32 -3.88 -29.02
C GLU A 77 19.79 -4.03 -28.94
N GLN A 78 19.14 -4.25 -30.09
CA GLN A 78 17.69 -4.47 -30.16
C GLN A 78 17.28 -5.78 -29.47
N LEU A 79 18.09 -6.84 -29.60
CA LEU A 79 17.83 -8.11 -28.97
C LEU A 79 17.92 -8.00 -27.45
N GLU A 80 18.96 -7.33 -26.93
CA GLU A 80 19.12 -7.05 -25.51
C GLU A 80 17.94 -6.25 -24.96
N THR A 81 17.53 -5.21 -25.68
CA THR A 81 16.36 -4.39 -25.32
C THR A 81 15.09 -5.24 -25.19
N LEU A 82 14.83 -6.13 -26.16
CA LEU A 82 13.66 -7.03 -26.12
C LEU A 82 13.75 -8.08 -25.01
N GLU A 83 14.95 -8.60 -24.73
CA GLU A 83 15.17 -9.56 -23.64
C GLU A 83 14.92 -8.91 -22.27
N ASN A 84 15.44 -7.70 -22.05
CA ASN A 84 15.21 -6.90 -20.84
C ASN A 84 13.72 -6.56 -20.66
N LEU A 85 13.04 -6.15 -21.74
CA LEU A 85 11.60 -5.88 -21.69
C LEU A 85 10.80 -7.13 -21.34
N THR A 86 11.14 -8.28 -21.95
CA THR A 86 10.45 -9.54 -21.67
C THR A 86 10.62 -9.96 -20.21
N GLN A 87 11.85 -9.88 -19.67
CA GLN A 87 12.14 -10.18 -18.27
C GLN A 87 11.39 -9.24 -17.32
N SER A 88 11.34 -7.94 -17.64
CA SER A 88 10.63 -6.94 -16.84
C SER A 88 9.13 -7.24 -16.77
N ILE A 89 8.52 -7.65 -17.89
CA ILE A 89 7.11 -8.03 -17.94
C ILE A 89 6.87 -9.31 -17.13
N GLU A 90 7.72 -10.32 -17.27
CA GLU A 90 7.61 -11.56 -16.49
C GLU A 90 7.73 -11.28 -14.99
N PHE A 91 8.64 -10.40 -14.59
CA PHE A 91 8.75 -9.97 -13.19
C PHE A 91 7.53 -9.19 -12.71
N ALA A 92 6.97 -8.30 -13.54
CA ALA A 92 5.75 -7.57 -13.20
C ALA A 92 4.53 -8.49 -13.04
N LEU A 93 4.45 -9.58 -13.82
CA LEU A 93 3.40 -10.60 -13.64
C LEU A 93 3.54 -11.29 -12.28
N VAL A 94 4.75 -11.69 -11.88
CA VAL A 94 4.99 -12.29 -10.56
C VAL A 94 4.65 -11.29 -9.45
N GLN A 95 5.04 -10.01 -9.59
CA GLN A 95 4.68 -8.98 -8.61
C GLN A 95 3.18 -8.81 -8.46
N LYS A 96 2.42 -8.84 -9.56
CA LYS A 96 0.96 -8.78 -9.52
C LYS A 96 0.39 -9.93 -8.67
N ASP A 97 0.89 -11.14 -8.87
CA ASP A 97 0.42 -12.31 -8.13
C ASP A 97 0.79 -12.22 -6.64
N VAL A 98 1.97 -11.69 -6.30
CA VAL A 98 2.36 -11.40 -4.91
C VAL A 98 1.43 -10.39 -4.27
N VAL A 99 1.11 -9.27 -4.95
CA VAL A 99 0.17 -8.27 -4.43
C VAL A 99 -1.22 -8.86 -4.22
N TYR A 100 -1.70 -9.69 -5.14
CA TYR A 100 -2.97 -10.39 -4.98
C TYR A 100 -2.97 -11.33 -3.76
N GLY A 101 -1.88 -12.07 -3.54
CA GLY A 101 -1.69 -12.91 -2.34
C GLY A 101 -1.68 -12.10 -1.05
N LEU A 102 -1.02 -10.93 -1.04
CA LEU A 102 -1.04 -10.01 0.10
C LEU A 102 -2.44 -9.44 0.37
N GLU A 103 -3.20 -9.11 -0.67
CA GLU A 103 -4.58 -8.63 -0.52
C GLU A 103 -5.49 -9.71 0.09
N GLN A 104 -5.37 -10.95 -0.38
CA GLN A 104 -6.10 -12.08 0.21
C GLN A 104 -5.68 -12.33 1.67
N GLY A 105 -4.37 -12.33 1.95
CA GLY A 105 -3.86 -12.46 3.32
C GLY A 105 -4.37 -11.35 4.24
N ASN A 106 -4.45 -10.11 3.75
CA ASN A 106 -5.01 -8.99 4.51
C ASN A 106 -6.50 -9.17 4.80
N LYS A 107 -7.29 -9.70 3.86
CA LYS A 107 -8.71 -10.03 4.08
C LYS A 107 -8.88 -11.08 5.18
N VAL A 108 -8.13 -12.17 5.11
CA VAL A 108 -8.15 -13.23 6.14
C VAL A 108 -7.71 -12.68 7.51
N LEU A 109 -6.66 -11.86 7.55
CA LEU A 109 -6.23 -11.22 8.80
C LEU A 109 -7.30 -10.29 9.38
N LYS A 110 -8.08 -9.59 8.55
CA LYS A 110 -9.20 -8.76 9.02
C LYS A 110 -10.31 -9.59 9.62
N GLU A 111 -10.67 -10.72 9.01
CA GLU A 111 -11.66 -11.65 9.53
C GLU A 111 -11.22 -12.21 10.89
N ILE A 112 -9.98 -12.72 10.99
CA ILE A 112 -9.42 -13.21 12.26
C ILE A 112 -9.45 -12.12 13.33
N ASN A 113 -9.06 -10.89 13.00
CA ASN A 113 -9.04 -9.79 13.96
C ASN A 113 -10.46 -9.39 14.42
N GLN A 114 -11.47 -9.52 13.55
CA GLN A 114 -12.87 -9.30 13.90
C GLN A 114 -13.40 -10.39 14.84
N GLU A 115 -13.12 -11.67 14.55
CA GLU A 115 -13.51 -12.79 15.42
C GLU A 115 -12.89 -12.67 16.82
N ILE A 116 -11.57 -12.42 16.90
CA ILE A 116 -10.88 -12.20 18.19
C ILE A 116 -11.49 -11.02 18.96
N SER A 117 -11.88 -9.95 18.26
CA SER A 117 -12.48 -8.78 18.89
C SER A 117 -13.89 -9.09 19.42
N LEU A 118 -14.70 -9.86 18.69
CA LEU A 118 -16.02 -10.28 19.14
C LEU A 118 -15.94 -11.21 20.35
N ASP A 119 -15.09 -12.25 20.30
CA ASP A 119 -14.87 -13.17 21.42
C ASP A 119 -14.42 -12.41 22.68
N ARG A 120 -13.57 -11.39 22.51
CA ARG A 120 -13.10 -10.55 23.62
C ARG A 120 -14.20 -9.65 24.18
N VAL A 121 -15.08 -9.13 23.32
CA VAL A 121 -16.22 -8.32 23.75
C VAL A 121 -17.25 -9.18 24.48
N GLU A 122 -17.52 -10.39 24.00
CA GLU A 122 -18.45 -11.34 24.63
C GLU A 122 -17.98 -11.72 26.04
N ARG A 123 -16.71 -12.13 26.19
CA ARG A 123 -16.13 -12.43 27.52
C ARG A 123 -16.21 -11.24 28.48
N LEU A 124 -15.91 -10.03 28.00
CA LEU A 124 -16.00 -8.83 28.85
C LEU A 124 -17.44 -8.54 29.27
N ARG A 125 -18.42 -8.79 28.40
CA ARG A 125 -19.84 -8.62 28.71
C ARG A 125 -20.27 -9.61 29.78
N ASP A 126 -19.89 -10.87 29.64
CA ASP A 126 -20.22 -11.92 30.61
C ASP A 126 -19.59 -11.62 31.98
N GLU A 127 -18.32 -11.24 32.04
CA GLU A 127 -17.64 -10.82 33.28
C GLU A 127 -18.31 -9.59 33.93
N THR A 128 -18.77 -8.63 33.11
CA THR A 128 -19.45 -7.42 33.61
C THR A 128 -20.87 -7.74 34.11
N GLU A 129 -21.61 -8.58 33.40
CA GLU A 129 -22.96 -9.01 33.77
C GLU A 129 -22.94 -9.84 35.06
N GLU A 130 -21.95 -10.74 35.21
CA GLU A 130 -21.71 -11.48 36.46
C GLU A 130 -21.33 -10.54 37.61
N GLY A 131 -20.48 -9.53 37.35
CA GLY A 131 -20.13 -8.51 38.34
C GLY A 131 -21.32 -7.66 38.81
N ILE A 132 -22.21 -7.27 37.89
CA ILE A 132 -23.45 -6.54 38.21
C ILE A 132 -24.39 -7.44 39.01
N ALA A 133 -24.58 -8.69 38.60
CA ALA A 133 -25.45 -9.64 39.31
C ALA A 133 -24.95 -9.90 40.74
N TYR A 134 -23.64 -10.07 40.92
CA TYR A 134 -23.02 -10.19 42.25
C TYR A 134 -23.22 -8.92 43.08
N GLN A 135 -23.07 -7.74 42.48
CA GLN A 135 -23.32 -6.47 43.17
C GLN A 135 -24.79 -6.36 43.59
N GLU A 136 -25.73 -6.71 42.73
CA GLU A 136 -27.17 -6.72 43.04
C GLU A 136 -27.52 -7.73 44.13
N GLU A 137 -26.92 -8.93 44.13
CA GLU A 137 -27.08 -9.93 45.19
C GLU A 137 -26.56 -9.40 46.53
N VAL A 138 -25.37 -8.80 46.54
CA VAL A 138 -24.79 -8.16 47.74
C VAL A 138 -25.68 -7.01 48.21
N SER A 139 -26.15 -6.15 47.31
CA SER A 139 -27.08 -5.07 47.62
C SER A 139 -28.41 -5.59 48.18
N ALA A 140 -28.97 -6.65 47.62
CA ALA A 140 -30.21 -7.27 48.11
C ALA A 140 -30.01 -7.92 49.49
N MET A 141 -28.88 -8.60 49.72
CA MET A 141 -28.53 -9.13 51.03
C MET A 141 -28.37 -8.02 52.08
N LEU A 142 -27.72 -6.91 51.72
CA LEU A 142 -27.59 -5.74 52.59
C LEU A 142 -28.96 -5.14 52.93
N MET A 143 -29.83 -4.93 51.95
CA MET A 143 -31.20 -4.43 52.19
C MET A 143 -32.04 -5.40 53.02
N SER A 144 -31.85 -6.72 52.85
CA SER A 144 -32.62 -7.72 53.61
C SER A 144 -32.20 -7.85 55.09
N ASN A 145 -30.98 -7.43 55.43
CA ASN A 145 -30.40 -7.59 56.77
C ASN A 145 -30.37 -6.30 57.60
N ILE A 146 -30.75 -5.17 57.02
CA ILE A 146 -30.79 -3.87 57.70
C ILE A 146 -32.17 -3.67 58.35
N SER A 147 -32.19 -3.15 59.59
CA SER A 147 -33.44 -2.81 60.27
C SER A 147 -33.86 -1.37 59.95
N ASN A 148 -35.15 -1.04 60.05
CA ASN A 148 -35.65 0.31 59.78
C ASN A 148 -34.98 1.40 60.65
N ALA A 149 -34.49 1.06 61.85
CA ALA A 149 -33.76 2.00 62.70
C ALA A 149 -32.33 2.25 62.17
N ASP A 150 -31.68 1.22 61.62
CA ASP A 150 -30.36 1.36 60.99
C ASP A 150 -30.46 2.13 59.66
N GLU A 151 -31.59 2.04 58.93
CA GLU A 151 -31.84 2.87 57.74
C GLU A 151 -31.97 4.37 58.08
N GLU A 152 -32.67 4.71 59.15
CA GLU A 152 -32.80 6.10 59.61
C GLU A 152 -31.45 6.70 60.03
N ASP A 153 -30.61 5.92 60.73
CA ASP A 153 -29.26 6.35 61.13
C ASP A 153 -28.35 6.56 59.91
N VAL A 154 -28.38 5.64 58.93
CA VAL A 154 -27.62 5.77 57.67
C VAL A 154 -28.10 6.97 56.85
N GLN A 155 -29.41 7.21 56.77
CA GLN A 155 -29.97 8.35 56.07
C GLN A 155 -29.55 9.68 56.72
N ALA A 156 -29.55 9.75 58.05
CA ALA A 156 -29.07 10.91 58.78
C ALA A 156 -27.56 11.16 58.58
N GLU A 157 -26.75 10.08 58.50
CA GLU A 157 -25.31 10.20 58.21
C GLU A 157 -25.07 10.66 56.76
N LEU A 158 -25.85 10.16 55.80
CA LEU A 158 -25.80 10.60 54.40
C LEU A 158 -26.14 12.09 54.27
N GLU A 159 -27.22 12.56 54.91
CA GLU A 159 -27.61 13.97 54.92
C GLU A 159 -26.51 14.87 55.51
N ARG A 160 -25.81 14.38 56.54
CA ARG A 160 -24.67 15.09 57.12
C ARG A 160 -23.49 15.18 56.14
N LEU A 161 -23.16 14.10 55.44
CA LEU A 161 -22.09 14.08 54.44
C LEU A 161 -22.44 14.97 53.23
N GLU A 162 -23.69 14.95 52.78
CA GLU A 162 -24.19 15.84 51.72
C GLU A 162 -24.08 17.31 52.11
N ALA A 163 -24.43 17.66 53.35
CA ALA A 163 -24.27 19.02 53.87
C ALA A 163 -22.79 19.43 53.96
N GLU A 164 -21.90 18.50 54.34
CA GLU A 164 -20.46 18.75 54.41
C GLU A 164 -19.84 18.97 53.01
N GLU A 165 -20.20 18.15 52.03
CA GLU A 165 -19.73 18.31 50.65
C GLU A 165 -20.34 19.55 49.97
N GLN A 166 -21.61 19.86 50.20
CA GLN A 166 -22.21 21.12 49.74
C GLN A 166 -21.56 22.35 50.39
N ALA A 167 -21.08 22.26 51.63
CA ALA A 167 -20.33 23.34 52.27
C ALA A 167 -18.91 23.51 51.69
N LYS A 168 -18.34 22.46 51.09
CA LYS A 168 -17.05 22.50 50.36
C LYS A 168 -17.19 22.99 48.92
N LEU A 169 -18.38 22.92 48.32
CA LEU A 169 -18.63 23.62 47.06
C LEU A 169 -18.61 25.13 47.33
N PRO A 170 -17.69 25.90 46.72
CA PRO A 170 -17.66 27.35 46.94
C PRO A 170 -18.99 27.94 46.46
N GLN A 171 -19.76 28.54 47.38
CA GLN A 171 -20.82 29.47 47.02
C GLN A 171 -20.17 30.56 46.16
N LYS A 172 -20.32 30.45 44.84
CA LYS A 172 -19.95 31.49 43.88
C LYS A 172 -20.91 32.68 44.06
N GLN A 173 -20.76 33.40 45.16
CA GLN A 173 -21.06 34.82 45.18
C GLN A 173 -19.95 35.49 44.37
N HIS A 174 -20.20 35.66 43.07
CA HIS A 174 -19.34 36.46 42.21
C HIS A 174 -19.46 37.94 42.61
N ALA A 175 -18.67 38.35 43.60
CA ALA A 175 -18.23 39.74 43.71
C ALA A 175 -16.93 39.85 42.92
N PHE A 176 -17.00 40.44 41.72
CA PHE A 176 -15.82 40.74 40.92
C PHE A 176 -14.96 41.80 41.63
N PRO A 177 -13.65 41.58 41.86
CA PRO A 177 -12.75 42.61 42.36
C PRO A 177 -12.36 43.57 41.23
N GLU A 178 -12.47 44.88 41.47
CA GLU A 178 -11.93 45.92 40.59
C GLU A 178 -10.39 45.85 40.55
N VAL A 179 -9.84 45.77 39.34
CA VAL A 179 -8.39 45.67 39.10
C VAL A 179 -7.75 47.06 39.21
N PRO A 180 -6.69 47.26 40.02
CA PRO A 180 -5.91 48.49 40.02
C PRO A 180 -5.28 48.76 38.65
N LYS A 181 -5.63 49.90 38.04
CA LYS A 181 -5.04 50.40 36.80
C LYS A 181 -3.74 51.13 37.11
N ASP A 182 -2.61 50.44 37.23
CA ASP A 182 -1.32 51.11 37.06
C ASP A 182 -0.20 50.13 36.70
N LYS A 183 0.55 50.52 35.67
CA LYS A 183 1.79 49.93 35.11
C LYS A 183 1.59 48.83 34.04
N ILE A 184 1.41 49.30 32.81
CA ILE A 184 1.73 48.55 31.59
C ILE A 184 3.21 48.86 31.28
N GLU A 185 4.09 47.89 31.50
CA GLU A 185 5.43 47.86 30.88
C GLU A 185 5.43 46.80 29.76
N GLU A 186 6.14 47.12 28.69
CA GLU A 186 6.02 46.60 27.33
C GLU A 186 6.23 45.06 27.18
N PRO A 187 5.57 44.42 26.20
CA PRO A 187 5.68 42.99 25.97
C PRO A 187 7.06 42.59 25.41
N VAL A 188 7.69 41.63 26.10
CA VAL A 188 8.92 40.96 25.71
C VAL A 188 8.64 40.02 24.53
N ASP A 189 9.44 40.14 23.46
CA ASP A 189 9.29 39.40 22.21
C ASP A 189 9.71 37.92 22.38
N LEU A 190 8.77 36.98 22.22
CA LEU A 190 9.01 35.54 22.25
C LEU A 190 8.91 34.95 20.83
N PRO A 191 9.80 34.02 20.44
CA PRO A 191 9.97 33.59 19.06
C PRO A 191 8.79 32.78 18.51
N ALA A 192 8.48 33.00 17.22
CA ALA A 192 7.30 32.48 16.52
C ALA A 192 7.30 30.95 16.30
N VAL A 193 6.19 30.31 16.67
CA VAL A 193 5.88 28.90 16.39
C VAL A 193 5.33 28.78 14.95
N PRO A 194 5.81 27.84 14.11
CA PRO A 194 5.32 27.70 12.73
C PRO A 194 3.85 27.26 12.67
N GLN A 195 3.00 28.07 12.03
CA GLN A 195 1.62 27.70 11.68
C GLN A 195 1.56 27.21 10.23
N GLY A 196 1.45 25.89 10.05
CA GLY A 196 1.13 25.26 8.78
C GLY A 196 -0.14 24.43 8.93
N ILE A 197 -1.27 24.99 8.50
CA ILE A 197 -2.57 24.30 8.44
C ILE A 197 -2.58 23.52 7.11
N PRO A 198 -2.87 22.20 7.08
CA PRO A 198 -3.00 21.46 5.82
C PRO A 198 -4.27 21.89 5.07
N GLU A 199 -4.13 22.30 3.81
CA GLU A 199 -5.24 22.56 2.89
C GLU A 199 -5.97 21.26 2.51
N ASP A 200 -7.27 21.21 2.81
CA ASP A 200 -8.19 20.17 2.38
C ASP A 200 -8.73 20.50 0.97
N LYS A 201 -8.23 19.81 -0.06
CA LYS A 201 -8.71 19.98 -1.45
C LYS A 201 -9.83 19.00 -1.75
N GLN A 202 -11.06 19.52 -1.82
CA GLN A 202 -12.23 18.81 -2.33
C GLN A 202 -12.15 18.52 -3.85
N PRO A 203 -12.81 17.46 -4.35
CA PRO A 203 -12.71 17.03 -5.76
C PRO A 203 -13.56 17.89 -6.71
N GLU A 204 -12.95 18.34 -7.81
CA GLU A 204 -13.61 19.08 -8.89
C GLU A 204 -14.49 18.19 -9.77
N LYS A 205 -15.71 18.67 -10.04
CA LYS A 205 -16.70 18.09 -10.95
C LYS A 205 -16.20 18.13 -12.40
N MET A 206 -16.06 16.95 -13.02
CA MET A 206 -16.05 16.82 -14.48
C MET A 206 -17.47 17.00 -15.02
N GLU A 207 -17.76 18.16 -15.60
CA GLU A 207 -18.86 18.29 -16.55
C GLU A 207 -18.54 19.43 -17.53
N ARG A 208 -17.95 19.07 -18.67
CA ARG A 208 -18.01 19.79 -19.96
C ARG A 208 -17.19 19.04 -20.99
N LEU A 209 -17.85 18.19 -21.75
CA LEU A 209 -17.52 17.86 -23.14
C LEU A 209 -18.72 17.13 -23.73
N LEU A 210 -19.69 17.91 -24.23
CA LEU A 210 -20.60 17.56 -25.32
C LEU A 210 -21.40 18.84 -25.66
N ALA A 211 -20.85 19.61 -26.59
CA ALA A 211 -21.58 20.50 -27.49
C ALA A 211 -20.86 20.42 -28.84
#